data_AF-A0AB37WRM2-F1
#
_entry.id   AF-A0AB37WRM2-F1
#
_cell.length_a   1.000
_cell.length_b   1.000
_cell.length_c   1.000
_cell.angle_alpha   90.00
_cell.angle_beta   90.00
_cell.angle_gamma   90.00
#
_symmetry.space_group_name_H-M   'P 1'
#
loop_
_entity.id
_entity.type
_entity.pdbx_description
1 polymer ?
#
loop_
_entity_poly.entity_id
_entity_poly.type
_entity_poly.pdbx_seq_one_letter_code
_entity_poly.pdbx_strand_id
1 'polypeptide(L)'
;MRGDDLLEDHMKVVLTSIELGPAAIVPPYQTEAPTTYFSSTKVQELLEPFRRRIRDMPRVDIGGIVDESLVQSTLKDLARDKFEDLDDLIESWRARVAQGTKLFKQGNRDDSAHWFQVDMNITKMHDGPMWTRLVKRRGSSFVGKVAELYYTTNLNIVALLLLWLEEGRRDVMSSIRDAYENMRNSTEAEYWRMEHSWEPSLAEHTDNMFRYAKFCRLWGVPTLIPFAVATIDKLVHEYPSNPEFLDEKRKIEAWKRSAGPVDESAFNAMMNGLEL
;
A
#
# COMPACT_ATOMS: atom_id res chain seq x y z
N MET A 1 -17.00 -26.20 -14.35
CA MET A 1 -15.63 -26.31 -14.87
C MET A 1 -15.10 -24.90 -15.02
N ARG A 2 -14.22 -24.48 -14.11
CA ARG A 2 -13.58 -23.17 -14.18
C ARG A 2 -12.43 -23.27 -15.17
N GLY A 3 -12.19 -22.20 -15.92
CA GLY A 3 -11.14 -22.13 -16.96
C GLY A 3 -9.70 -22.26 -16.44
N ASP A 4 -9.52 -22.51 -15.15
CA ASP A 4 -8.22 -22.64 -14.48
C ASP A 4 -7.70 -24.09 -14.49
N ASP A 5 -8.58 -25.09 -14.69
CA ASP A 5 -8.19 -26.52 -14.72
C ASP A 5 -7.47 -26.91 -16.03
N LEU A 6 -7.34 -25.99 -17.00
CA LEU A 6 -6.69 -26.22 -18.30
C LEU A 6 -5.35 -25.48 -18.45
N LEU A 7 -4.85 -24.82 -17.40
CA LEU A 7 -3.59 -24.08 -17.42
C LEU A 7 -2.42 -24.78 -16.71
N GLU A 8 -2.62 -25.93 -16.07
CA GLU A 8 -1.54 -26.67 -15.42
C GLU A 8 -0.53 -27.26 -16.42
N ASP A 9 -0.98 -27.65 -17.63
CA ASP A 9 -0.10 -28.25 -18.66
C ASP A 9 0.62 -27.22 -19.55
N HIS A 10 0.35 -25.93 -19.37
CA HIS A 10 0.90 -24.85 -20.21
C HIS A 10 1.52 -23.68 -19.45
N MET A 11 1.86 -23.86 -18.16
CA MET A 11 2.97 -23.10 -17.58
C MET A 11 4.27 -23.55 -18.26
N LYS A 12 4.47 -23.06 -19.51
CA LYS A 12 5.77 -22.95 -20.14
C LYS A 12 6.71 -22.48 -19.06
N VAL A 13 7.65 -23.35 -18.70
CA VAL A 13 8.79 -23.01 -17.86
C VAL A 13 9.41 -21.77 -18.48
N VAL A 14 9.12 -20.59 -17.92
CA VAL A 14 9.80 -19.36 -18.33
C VAL A 14 11.21 -19.50 -17.77
N LEU A 15 12.06 -20.13 -18.57
CA LEU A 15 13.49 -20.20 -18.31
C LEU A 15 14.04 -18.83 -18.71
N THR A 16 14.29 -17.96 -17.73
CA THR A 16 14.98 -16.71 -18.01
C THR A 16 16.45 -17.02 -18.21
N SER A 17 16.96 -16.79 -19.41
CA SER A 17 18.38 -16.98 -19.74
C SER A 17 19.09 -15.63 -19.75
N ILE A 18 20.24 -15.56 -19.08
CA ILE A 18 21.16 -14.42 -19.09
C ILE A 18 22.46 -14.91 -19.74
N GLU A 19 22.73 -14.44 -20.95
CA GLU A 19 23.95 -14.76 -21.67
C GLU A 19 24.97 -13.62 -21.51
N LEU A 20 26.13 -13.94 -20.94
CA LEU A 20 27.21 -12.99 -20.70
C LEU A 20 28.39 -13.31 -21.62
N GLY A 21 28.48 -12.54 -22.70
CA GLY A 21 29.54 -12.67 -23.69
C GLY A 21 29.69 -11.39 -24.51
N PRO A 22 30.75 -11.29 -25.34
CA PRO A 22 30.93 -10.15 -26.21
C PRO A 22 29.71 -9.98 -27.11
N ALA A 23 29.22 -8.73 -27.21
CA ALA A 23 28.22 -8.37 -28.20
C ALA A 23 28.84 -8.54 -29.59
N ALA A 24 28.69 -9.72 -30.18
CA ALA A 24 29.37 -10.05 -31.42
C ALA A 24 28.74 -9.31 -32.60
N ILE A 25 29.33 -8.18 -32.96
CA ILE A 25 29.73 -7.94 -34.36
C ILE A 25 31.25 -7.76 -34.29
N VAL A 26 32.00 -8.85 -34.37
CA VAL A 26 33.46 -8.80 -34.46
C VAL A 26 33.80 -8.50 -35.92
N PRO A 27 34.43 -7.35 -36.26
CA PRO A 27 34.97 -7.14 -37.59
C PRO A 27 36.08 -8.17 -37.86
N PRO A 28 36.25 -8.65 -39.11
CA PRO A 28 37.08 -9.81 -39.45
C PRO A 28 38.60 -9.69 -39.19
N TYR A 29 39.06 -8.68 -38.45
CA TYR A 29 40.47 -8.35 -38.23
C TYR A 29 40.89 -8.31 -36.75
N GLN A 30 39.99 -8.54 -35.77
CA GLN A 30 40.39 -8.66 -34.37
C GLN A 30 40.77 -10.12 -34.04
N THR A 31 42.08 -10.38 -33.97
CA THR A 31 42.67 -11.70 -33.70
C THR A 31 42.77 -12.05 -32.22
N GLU A 32 42.46 -11.12 -31.31
CA GLU A 32 42.44 -11.36 -29.87
C GLU A 32 41.01 -11.21 -29.35
N ALA A 33 40.50 -12.26 -28.68
CA ALA A 33 39.22 -12.19 -27.98
C ALA A 33 39.28 -11.02 -26.97
N PRO A 34 38.19 -10.24 -26.78
CA PRO A 34 38.15 -9.11 -25.86
C PRO A 34 38.07 -9.62 -24.40
N THR A 35 39.10 -10.35 -23.97
CA THR A 35 39.20 -10.98 -22.65
C THR A 35 39.32 -9.95 -21.53
N THR A 36 39.80 -8.74 -21.84
CA THR A 36 39.87 -7.61 -20.89
C THR A 36 38.50 -7.02 -20.54
N TYR A 37 37.50 -7.12 -21.43
CA TYR A 37 36.15 -6.57 -21.19
C TYR A 37 35.27 -7.51 -20.35
N PHE A 38 35.61 -8.81 -20.30
CA PHE A 38 34.91 -9.85 -19.53
C PHE A 38 35.78 -10.39 -18.39
N SER A 39 36.53 -9.50 -17.72
CA SER A 39 37.21 -9.88 -16.48
C SER A 39 36.19 -10.31 -15.43
N SER A 40 36.62 -11.15 -14.48
CA SER A 40 35.78 -11.60 -13.36
C SER A 40 35.12 -10.43 -12.62
N THR A 41 35.85 -9.33 -12.42
CA THR A 41 35.35 -8.08 -11.84
C THR A 41 34.21 -7.48 -12.67
N LYS A 42 34.35 -7.44 -14.01
CA LYS A 42 33.34 -6.83 -14.88
C LYS A 42 32.07 -7.67 -14.97
N VAL A 43 32.22 -8.99 -15.01
CA VAL A 43 31.09 -9.93 -14.94
C VAL A 43 30.34 -9.78 -13.61
N GLN A 44 31.06 -9.64 -12.50
CA GLN A 44 30.44 -9.38 -11.20
C GLN A 44 29.65 -8.06 -11.19
N GLU A 45 30.22 -6.98 -11.72
CA GLU A 45 29.51 -5.69 -11.87
C GLU A 45 28.23 -5.81 -12.70
N LEU A 46 28.24 -6.64 -13.77
CA LEU A 46 27.09 -6.85 -14.64
C LEU A 46 25.98 -7.68 -13.97
N LEU A 47 26.35 -8.65 -13.12
CA LEU A 47 25.40 -9.48 -12.38
C LEU A 47 24.87 -8.79 -11.11
N GLU A 48 25.59 -7.83 -10.55
CA GLU A 48 25.24 -7.16 -9.30
C GLU A 48 23.82 -6.56 -9.27
N PRO A 49 23.31 -5.89 -10.33
CA PRO A 49 21.95 -5.37 -10.34
C PRO A 49 20.90 -6.48 -10.20
N PHE A 50 21.11 -7.64 -10.83
CA PHE A 50 20.23 -8.80 -10.74
C PHE A 50 20.30 -9.40 -9.33
N ARG A 51 21.52 -9.61 -8.82
CA ARG A 51 21.78 -10.10 -7.46
C ARG A 51 21.21 -9.20 -6.36
N ARG A 52 21.08 -7.90 -6.59
CA ARG A 52 20.51 -6.96 -5.60
C ARG A 52 19.00 -6.79 -5.70
N ARG A 53 18.43 -6.85 -6.91
CA ARG A 53 17.05 -6.40 -7.16
C ARG A 53 16.07 -7.53 -7.47
N ILE A 54 16.57 -8.67 -7.93
CA ILE A 54 15.73 -9.78 -8.40
C ILE A 54 15.79 -10.92 -7.41
N ARG A 55 14.61 -11.43 -7.07
CA ARG A 55 14.36 -12.46 -6.06
C ARG A 55 13.19 -13.33 -6.55
N ASP A 56 12.96 -14.47 -5.90
CA ASP A 56 11.93 -15.45 -6.28
C ASP A 56 12.06 -15.96 -7.73
N MET A 57 13.28 -16.00 -8.26
CA MET A 57 13.59 -16.55 -9.59
C MET A 57 14.48 -17.79 -9.48
N PRO A 58 13.91 -18.94 -9.05
CA PRO A 58 14.68 -20.18 -8.88
C PRO A 58 15.05 -20.86 -10.21
N ARG A 59 14.51 -20.40 -11.34
CA ARG A 59 14.71 -20.98 -12.68
C ARG A 59 15.33 -19.96 -13.63
N VAL A 60 16.61 -19.65 -13.38
CA VAL A 60 17.45 -18.80 -14.23
C VAL A 60 18.61 -19.62 -14.75
N ASP A 61 18.93 -19.45 -16.03
CA ASP A 61 20.14 -20.01 -16.63
C ASP A 61 21.11 -18.86 -16.92
N ILE A 62 22.37 -19.00 -16.51
CA ILE A 62 23.41 -17.99 -16.72
C ILE A 62 24.55 -18.65 -17.50
N GLY A 63 24.69 -18.28 -18.77
CA GLY A 63 25.67 -18.84 -19.69
C GLY A 63 26.69 -17.83 -20.20
N GLY A 64 27.73 -18.31 -20.89
CA GLY A 64 28.77 -17.49 -21.51
C GLY A 64 30.15 -17.61 -20.84
N ILE A 65 31.01 -16.60 -20.98
CA ILE A 65 32.37 -16.59 -20.42
C ILE A 65 32.30 -16.05 -18.98
N VAL A 66 31.91 -16.91 -18.05
CA VAL A 66 31.66 -16.53 -16.65
C VAL A 66 32.21 -17.58 -15.68
N ASP A 67 32.64 -17.11 -14.50
CA ASP A 67 33.10 -17.97 -13.42
C ASP A 67 31.93 -18.77 -12.82
N GLU A 68 32.09 -20.09 -12.73
CA GLU A 68 31.03 -20.99 -12.26
C GLU A 68 30.63 -20.72 -10.80
N SER A 69 31.58 -20.32 -9.94
CA SER A 69 31.28 -20.00 -8.55
C SER A 69 30.45 -18.71 -8.43
N LEU A 70 30.72 -17.72 -9.29
CA LEU A 70 29.93 -16.50 -9.38
C LEU A 70 28.51 -16.79 -9.91
N VAL A 71 28.37 -17.68 -10.90
CA VAL A 71 27.06 -18.14 -11.40
C VAL A 71 26.29 -18.81 -10.27
N GLN A 72 26.88 -19.79 -9.57
CA GLN A 72 26.22 -20.48 -8.46
C GLN A 72 25.82 -19.54 -7.33
N SER A 73 26.68 -18.57 -6.98
CA SER A 73 26.34 -17.54 -5.99
C SER A 73 25.18 -16.66 -6.46
N THR A 74 25.17 -16.29 -7.75
CA THR A 74 24.12 -15.44 -8.33
C THR A 74 22.78 -16.18 -8.38
N LEU A 75 22.78 -17.45 -8.80
CA LEU A 75 21.58 -18.29 -8.81
C LEU A 75 21.02 -18.49 -7.41
N LYS A 76 21.89 -18.69 -6.41
CA LYS A 76 21.49 -18.71 -5.01
C LYS A 76 20.81 -17.40 -4.61
N ASP A 77 21.41 -16.25 -4.93
CA ASP A 77 20.85 -14.93 -4.60
C ASP A 77 19.51 -14.67 -5.30
N LEU A 78 19.36 -15.07 -6.57
CA LEU A 78 18.11 -14.94 -7.35
C LEU A 78 17.01 -15.86 -6.84
N ALA A 79 17.37 -17.04 -6.31
CA ALA A 79 16.45 -17.99 -5.71
C ALA A 79 16.01 -17.59 -4.29
N ARG A 80 16.68 -16.61 -3.64
CA ARG A 80 16.27 -16.12 -2.32
C ARG A 80 14.86 -15.54 -2.40
N ASP A 81 14.10 -15.77 -1.33
CA ASP A 81 12.77 -15.20 -1.15
C ASP A 81 12.89 -13.67 -1.15
N LYS A 82 12.07 -12.98 -1.96
CA LYS A 82 12.07 -11.49 -2.00
C LYS A 82 11.73 -10.89 -0.64
N PHE A 83 11.14 -11.70 0.22
CA PHE A 83 10.69 -11.35 1.55
C PHE A 83 11.46 -12.13 2.63
N GLU A 84 12.67 -12.61 2.35
CA GLU A 84 13.55 -13.11 3.41
C GLU A 84 13.81 -12.02 4.46
N ASP A 85 13.94 -10.77 4.01
CA ASP A 85 14.10 -9.55 4.83
C ASP A 85 12.77 -8.77 4.97
N LEU A 86 11.64 -9.47 5.14
CA LEU A 86 10.30 -8.85 5.20
C LEU A 86 10.14 -7.84 6.35
N ASP A 87 10.84 -8.04 7.47
CA ASP A 87 10.82 -7.09 8.59
C ASP A 87 11.50 -5.78 8.17
N ASP A 88 12.65 -5.84 7.50
CA ASP A 88 13.32 -4.65 6.95
C ASP A 88 12.46 -3.96 5.88
N LEU A 89 11.72 -4.73 5.08
CA LEU A 89 10.78 -4.16 4.11
C LEU A 89 9.65 -3.40 4.80
N ILE A 90 9.02 -3.98 5.83
CA ILE A 90 7.98 -3.31 6.63
C ILE A 90 8.54 -2.04 7.28
N GLU A 91 9.73 -2.11 7.89
CA GLU A 91 10.37 -0.94 8.49
C GLU A 91 10.71 0.13 7.45
N SER A 92 11.11 -0.27 6.24
CA SER A 92 11.32 0.67 5.13
C SER A 92 10.03 1.38 4.72
N TRP A 93 8.88 0.69 4.76
CA TRP A 93 7.58 1.29 4.49
C TRP A 93 7.12 2.19 5.64
N ARG A 94 7.30 1.77 6.90
CA ARG A 94 7.06 2.63 8.08
C ARG A 94 7.87 3.93 7.99
N ALA A 95 9.15 3.83 7.64
CA ALA A 95 10.02 5.00 7.46
C ALA A 95 9.52 5.93 6.34
N ARG A 96 9.05 5.38 5.22
CA ARG A 96 8.44 6.17 4.12
C ARG A 96 7.16 6.87 4.55
N VAL A 97 6.28 6.19 5.30
CA VAL A 97 5.06 6.80 5.84
C VAL A 97 5.42 7.94 6.79
N ALA A 98 6.34 7.71 7.72
CA ALA A 98 6.81 8.73 8.65
C ALA A 98 7.45 9.93 7.93
N GLN A 99 8.22 9.69 6.87
CA GLN A 99 8.79 10.73 6.02
C GLN A 99 7.69 11.56 5.33
N GLY A 100 6.72 10.92 4.69
CA GLY A 100 5.57 11.59 4.09
C GLY A 100 4.80 12.45 5.10
N THR A 101 4.55 11.91 6.31
CA THR A 101 3.88 12.64 7.40
C THR A 101 4.68 13.84 7.89
N LYS A 102 6.01 13.72 8.00
CA LYS A 102 6.87 14.84 8.37
C LYS A 102 6.79 15.96 7.33
N LEU A 103 6.88 15.61 6.04
CA LEU A 103 6.89 16.57 4.93
C LEU A 103 5.53 17.26 4.77
N PHE A 104 4.44 16.50 4.90
CA PHE A 104 3.08 17.04 4.91
C PHE A 104 2.89 18.08 6.03
N LYS A 105 3.36 17.78 7.26
CA LYS A 105 3.32 18.73 8.39
C LYS A 105 4.14 20.00 8.15
N GLN A 106 5.15 19.94 7.29
CA GLN A 106 5.96 21.09 6.88
C GLN A 106 5.33 21.90 5.73
N GLY A 107 4.13 21.53 5.29
CA GLY A 107 3.43 22.17 4.18
C GLY A 107 3.87 21.68 2.79
N ASN A 108 4.76 20.69 2.71
CA ASN A 108 5.12 20.10 1.43
C ASN A 108 4.11 19.01 1.03
N ARG A 109 3.18 19.38 0.13
CA ARG A 109 2.05 18.54 -0.26
C ARG A 109 2.39 17.54 -1.37
N ASP A 110 3.43 17.83 -2.15
CA ASP A 110 3.87 16.97 -3.26
C ASP A 110 4.52 15.67 -2.78
N ASP A 111 4.93 15.61 -1.50
CA ASP A 111 5.54 14.43 -0.88
C ASP A 111 4.52 13.34 -0.46
N SER A 112 3.24 13.56 -0.76
CA SER A 112 2.17 12.58 -0.60
C SER A 112 2.37 11.29 -1.41
N ALA A 113 3.20 11.35 -2.46
CA ALA A 113 3.59 10.18 -3.26
C ALA A 113 4.13 9.01 -2.42
N HIS A 114 4.73 9.30 -1.25
CA HIS A 114 5.23 8.26 -0.34
C HIS A 114 4.12 7.36 0.20
N TRP A 115 2.97 7.91 0.57
CA TRP A 115 1.85 7.13 1.10
C TRP A 115 1.22 6.26 0.02
N PHE A 116 0.94 6.83 -1.15
CA PHE A 116 0.40 6.09 -2.30
C PHE A 116 1.33 4.94 -2.74
N GLN A 117 2.66 5.14 -2.65
CA GLN A 117 3.62 4.09 -2.96
C GLN A 117 3.55 2.94 -1.94
N VAL A 118 3.41 3.24 -0.66
CA VAL A 118 3.29 2.23 0.39
C VAL A 118 1.96 1.47 0.26
N ASP A 119 0.85 2.19 0.07
CA ASP A 119 -0.48 1.60 -0.18
C ASP A 119 -0.43 0.63 -1.37
N MET A 120 0.06 1.09 -2.53
CA MET A 120 0.21 0.25 -3.71
C MET A 120 1.11 -0.97 -3.48
N ASN A 121 2.19 -0.84 -2.71
CA ASN A 121 3.09 -1.96 -2.42
C ASN A 121 2.43 -3.01 -1.52
N ILE A 122 1.66 -2.58 -0.52
CA ILE A 122 0.90 -3.48 0.36
C ILE A 122 -0.18 -4.19 -0.47
N THR A 123 -0.96 -3.47 -1.26
CA THR A 123 -2.00 -4.05 -2.14
C THR A 123 -1.40 -5.07 -3.11
N LYS A 124 -0.28 -4.74 -3.77
CA LYS A 124 0.42 -5.70 -4.66
C LYS A 124 0.95 -6.93 -3.94
N MET A 125 1.43 -6.77 -2.71
CA MET A 125 1.89 -7.90 -1.90
C MET A 125 0.72 -8.79 -1.50
N HIS A 126 -0.40 -8.19 -1.09
CA HIS A 126 -1.62 -8.87 -0.68
C HIS A 126 -2.29 -9.63 -1.84
N ASP A 127 -2.44 -8.99 -3.00
CA ASP A 127 -3.07 -9.58 -4.18
C ASP A 127 -2.14 -10.59 -4.89
N GLY A 128 -0.85 -10.57 -4.54
CA GLY A 128 0.16 -11.43 -5.13
C GLY A 128 0.02 -12.89 -4.69
N PRO A 129 0.51 -13.84 -5.52
CA PRO A 129 0.45 -15.28 -5.22
C PRO A 129 1.26 -15.71 -3.99
N MET A 130 2.07 -14.80 -3.44
CA MET A 130 2.91 -15.03 -2.27
C MET A 130 2.22 -14.73 -0.95
N TRP A 131 1.14 -13.94 -0.93
CA TRP A 131 0.46 -13.55 0.31
C TRP A 131 0.10 -14.76 1.17
N THR A 132 -0.54 -15.77 0.57
CA THR A 132 -0.92 -17.01 1.25
C THR A 132 0.27 -17.71 1.91
N ARG A 133 1.46 -17.68 1.27
CA ARG A 133 2.67 -18.29 1.83
C ARG A 133 3.22 -17.47 3.00
N LEU A 134 3.22 -16.15 2.87
CA LEU A 134 3.68 -15.23 3.92
C LEU A 134 2.81 -15.34 5.17
N VAL A 135 1.49 -15.30 5.01
CA VAL A 135 0.51 -15.50 6.07
C VAL A 135 0.73 -16.84 6.78
N LYS A 136 0.87 -17.94 6.03
CA LYS A 136 1.11 -19.27 6.59
C LYS A 136 2.44 -19.37 7.37
N ARG A 137 3.49 -18.71 6.89
CA ARG A 137 4.84 -18.77 7.48
C ARG A 137 5.02 -17.84 8.67
N ARG A 138 4.44 -16.64 8.64
CA ARG A 138 4.69 -15.56 9.60
C ARG A 138 3.55 -15.34 10.59
N GLY A 139 2.35 -15.82 10.26
CA GLY A 139 1.20 -15.82 11.16
C GLY A 139 0.61 -14.44 11.45
N SER A 140 -0.26 -14.40 12.45
CA SER A 140 -1.13 -13.24 12.76
C SER A 140 -0.35 -12.00 13.16
N SER A 141 0.79 -12.14 13.84
CA SER A 141 1.63 -11.00 14.24
C SER A 141 2.14 -10.21 13.03
N PHE A 142 2.54 -10.91 11.96
CA PHE A 142 2.94 -10.26 10.71
C PHE A 142 1.77 -9.56 10.05
N VAL A 143 0.61 -10.22 9.95
CA VAL A 143 -0.60 -9.63 9.38
C VAL A 143 -0.98 -8.36 10.14
N GLY A 144 -0.95 -8.39 11.47
CA GLY A 144 -1.23 -7.22 12.31
C GLY A 144 -0.30 -6.03 12.04
N LYS A 145 1.01 -6.26 11.83
CA LYS A 145 1.95 -5.18 11.46
C LYS A 145 1.65 -4.56 10.10
N VAL A 146 1.23 -5.38 9.13
CA VAL A 146 0.85 -4.92 7.78
C VAL A 146 -0.48 -4.17 7.83
N ALA A 147 -1.46 -4.71 8.58
CA ALA A 147 -2.76 -4.09 8.82
C ALA A 147 -2.64 -2.70 9.46
N GLU A 148 -1.81 -2.57 10.51
CA GLU A 148 -1.49 -1.28 11.13
C GLU A 148 -0.97 -0.28 10.10
N LEU A 149 0.07 -0.68 9.38
CA LEU A 149 0.70 0.18 8.39
C LEU A 149 -0.26 0.56 7.27
N TYR A 150 -1.12 -0.37 6.83
CA TYR A 150 -2.11 -0.14 5.79
C TYR A 150 -3.18 0.85 6.25
N TYR A 151 -3.67 0.72 7.48
CA TYR A 151 -4.59 1.65 8.10
C TYR A 151 -3.98 3.05 8.24
N THR A 152 -2.81 3.17 8.87
CA THR A 152 -2.16 4.48 9.10
C THR A 152 -1.82 5.17 7.77
N THR A 153 -1.41 4.41 6.75
CA THR A 153 -1.15 4.95 5.41
C THR A 153 -2.42 5.53 4.79
N ASN A 154 -3.52 4.78 4.80
CA ASN A 154 -4.78 5.22 4.22
C ASN A 154 -5.43 6.36 5.03
N LEU A 155 -5.27 6.37 6.36
CA LEU A 155 -5.66 7.50 7.19
C LEU A 155 -4.97 8.79 6.72
N ASN A 156 -3.64 8.76 6.50
CA ASN A 156 -2.90 9.91 5.98
C ASN A 156 -3.33 10.33 4.56
N ILE A 157 -3.60 9.36 3.67
CA ILE A 157 -4.15 9.61 2.34
C ILE A 157 -5.50 10.36 2.46
N VAL A 158 -6.41 9.92 3.32
CA VAL A 158 -7.69 10.60 3.58
C VAL A 158 -7.47 12.06 4.00
N ALA A 159 -6.54 12.35 4.91
CA ALA A 159 -6.26 13.74 5.32
C ALA A 159 -5.89 14.64 4.14
N LEU A 160 -4.99 14.17 3.27
CA LEU A 160 -4.60 14.91 2.07
C LEU A 160 -5.76 15.09 1.10
N LEU A 161 -6.50 14.02 0.82
CA LEU A 161 -7.58 14.08 -0.15
C LEU A 161 -8.72 14.99 0.35
N LEU A 162 -8.98 15.03 1.66
CA LEU A 162 -9.92 15.99 2.26
C LEU A 162 -9.44 17.43 2.13
N LEU A 163 -8.13 17.69 2.29
CA LEU A 163 -7.56 19.01 2.05
C LEU A 163 -7.78 19.43 0.58
N TRP A 164 -7.50 18.55 -0.38
CA TRP A 164 -7.76 18.84 -1.80
C TRP A 164 -9.24 19.05 -2.09
N LEU A 165 -10.12 18.29 -1.43
CA LEU A 165 -11.55 18.45 -1.57
C LEU A 165 -12.04 19.80 -1.03
N GLU A 166 -11.48 20.26 0.10
CA GLU A 166 -11.72 21.61 0.63
C GLU A 166 -11.27 22.71 -0.33
N GLU A 167 -10.16 22.49 -1.04
CA GLU A 167 -9.64 23.38 -2.07
C GLU A 167 -10.42 23.34 -3.40
N GLY A 168 -11.48 22.54 -3.45
CA GLY A 168 -12.41 22.48 -4.58
C GLY A 168 -12.13 21.36 -5.59
N ARG A 169 -11.11 20.52 -5.37
CA ARG A 169 -10.86 19.34 -6.22
C ARG A 169 -11.90 18.26 -5.95
N ARG A 170 -12.92 18.17 -6.80
CA ARG A 170 -14.02 17.19 -6.66
C ARG A 170 -13.69 15.81 -7.26
N ASP A 171 -12.67 15.72 -8.10
CA ASP A 171 -12.19 14.49 -8.74
C ASP A 171 -11.62 13.46 -7.75
N VAL A 172 -11.30 13.89 -6.52
CA VAL A 172 -10.69 13.05 -5.48
C VAL A 172 -11.70 12.19 -4.69
N MET A 173 -13.00 12.36 -4.93
CA MET A 173 -14.06 11.69 -4.17
C MET A 173 -13.96 10.16 -4.18
N SER A 174 -13.69 9.57 -5.35
CA SER A 174 -13.52 8.11 -5.45
C SER A 174 -12.34 7.65 -4.62
N SER A 175 -11.20 8.34 -4.70
CA SER A 175 -9.99 8.00 -3.94
C SER A 175 -10.19 8.13 -2.42
N ILE A 176 -11.03 9.07 -1.95
CA ILE A 176 -11.38 9.16 -0.52
C ILE A 176 -12.14 7.91 -0.09
N ARG A 177 -13.13 7.48 -0.88
CA ARG A 177 -13.91 6.28 -0.59
C ARG A 177 -13.03 5.03 -0.61
N ASP A 178 -12.16 4.90 -1.60
CA ASP A 178 -11.24 3.77 -1.72
C ASP A 178 -10.30 3.72 -0.49
N ALA A 179 -9.80 4.86 -0.04
CA ALA A 179 -8.97 4.92 1.17
C ALA A 179 -9.75 4.54 2.45
N TYR A 180 -11.03 4.92 2.57
CA TYR A 180 -11.87 4.46 3.68
C TYR A 180 -12.17 2.95 3.62
N GLU A 181 -12.38 2.41 2.43
CA GLU A 181 -12.53 0.96 2.25
C GLU A 181 -11.25 0.23 2.64
N ASN A 182 -10.09 0.73 2.25
CA ASN A 182 -8.81 0.18 2.68
C ASN A 182 -8.61 0.24 4.20
N MET A 183 -9.01 1.34 4.86
CA MET A 183 -8.98 1.42 6.33
C MET A 183 -9.90 0.39 7.00
N ARG A 184 -11.09 0.15 6.43
CA ARG A 184 -12.00 -0.90 6.93
C ARG A 184 -11.38 -2.29 6.71
N ASN A 185 -10.86 -2.54 5.52
CA ASN A 185 -10.18 -3.79 5.17
C ASN A 185 -9.01 -4.08 6.10
N SER A 186 -8.30 -3.05 6.59
CA SER A 186 -7.25 -3.21 7.59
C SER A 186 -7.70 -3.87 8.88
N THR A 187 -8.98 -3.81 9.25
CA THR A 187 -9.51 -4.43 10.48
C THR A 187 -10.26 -5.74 10.23
N GLU A 188 -10.46 -6.13 8.97
CA GLU A 188 -11.28 -7.28 8.61
C GLU A 188 -10.44 -8.55 8.40
N ALA A 189 -10.70 -9.58 9.20
CA ALA A 189 -10.03 -10.87 9.07
C ALA A 189 -10.27 -11.53 7.69
N GLU A 190 -11.45 -11.31 7.09
CA GLU A 190 -11.79 -11.83 5.77
C GLU A 190 -10.87 -11.27 4.69
N TYR A 191 -10.62 -9.95 4.71
CA TYR A 191 -9.71 -9.31 3.78
C TYR A 191 -8.32 -9.93 3.87
N TRP A 192 -7.76 -10.02 5.07
CA TRP A 192 -6.41 -10.55 5.28
C TRP A 192 -6.29 -12.08 5.16
N ARG A 193 -7.41 -12.80 5.09
CA ARG A 193 -7.50 -14.27 5.14
C ARG A 193 -6.88 -14.86 6.42
N MET A 194 -6.83 -14.07 7.49
CA MET A 194 -6.27 -14.43 8.78
C MET A 194 -6.73 -13.43 9.84
N GLU A 195 -7.14 -13.93 10.99
CA GLU A 195 -7.38 -13.10 12.17
C GLU A 195 -6.07 -12.50 12.69
N HIS A 196 -6.11 -11.22 13.07
CA HIS A 196 -5.02 -10.54 13.74
C HIS A 196 -5.56 -9.73 14.92
N SER A 197 -4.70 -9.45 15.88
CA SER A 197 -5.08 -8.71 17.11
C SER A 197 -4.82 -7.22 17.02
N TRP A 198 -4.32 -6.72 15.88
CA TRP A 198 -4.09 -5.29 15.73
C TRP A 198 -5.42 -4.55 15.59
N GLU A 199 -5.55 -3.45 16.33
CA GLU A 199 -6.68 -2.52 16.30
C GLU A 199 -6.15 -1.08 16.29
N PRO A 200 -6.88 -0.12 15.67
CA PRO A 200 -6.52 1.29 15.74
C PRO A 200 -6.47 1.78 17.18
N SER A 201 -5.49 2.62 17.49
CA SER A 201 -5.49 3.33 18.78
C SER A 201 -6.70 4.26 18.91
N LEU A 202 -7.09 4.59 20.14
CA LEU A 202 -8.16 5.57 20.38
C LEU A 202 -7.91 6.88 19.63
N ALA A 203 -6.67 7.36 19.59
CA ALA A 203 -6.31 8.57 18.88
C ALA A 203 -6.57 8.46 17.36
N GLU A 204 -6.18 7.33 16.75
CA GLU A 204 -6.42 7.06 15.33
C GLU A 204 -7.90 6.86 15.01
N HIS A 205 -8.65 6.24 15.92
CA HIS A 205 -10.10 6.09 15.80
C HIS A 205 -10.81 7.46 15.85
N THR A 206 -10.46 8.30 16.82
CA THR A 206 -10.98 9.67 16.97
C THR A 206 -10.67 10.52 15.73
N ASP A 207 -9.43 10.45 15.22
CA ASP A 207 -9.01 11.16 14.02
C ASP A 207 -9.76 10.67 12.76
N ASN A 208 -9.96 9.35 12.63
CA ASN A 208 -10.79 8.78 11.57
C ASN A 208 -12.24 9.29 11.63
N MET A 209 -12.88 9.24 12.80
CA MET A 209 -14.25 9.75 13.00
C MET A 209 -14.36 11.22 12.60
N PHE A 210 -13.41 12.06 13.04
CA PHE A 210 -13.41 13.47 12.70
C PHE A 210 -13.31 13.70 11.19
N ARG A 211 -12.40 12.98 10.52
CA ARG A 211 -12.23 13.04 9.07
C ARG A 211 -13.48 12.56 8.33
N TYR A 212 -14.15 11.53 8.84
CA TYR A 212 -15.37 11.01 8.23
C TYR A 212 -16.53 12.00 8.33
N ALA A 213 -16.73 12.64 9.49
CA ALA A 213 -17.72 13.72 9.64
C ALA A 213 -17.47 14.87 8.66
N LYS A 214 -16.20 15.27 8.53
CA LYS A 214 -15.74 16.28 7.59
C LYS A 214 -15.97 15.86 6.13
N PHE A 215 -15.69 14.60 5.79
CA PHE A 215 -15.97 14.03 4.47
C PHE A 215 -17.45 14.10 4.12
N CYS A 216 -18.34 13.66 5.02
CA CYS A 216 -19.79 13.73 4.83
C CYS A 216 -20.25 15.15 4.50
N ARG A 217 -19.77 16.16 5.24
CA ARG A 217 -20.07 17.57 4.95
C ARG A 217 -19.55 17.99 3.58
N LEU A 218 -18.30 17.66 3.25
CA LEU A 218 -17.67 18.09 2.01
C LEU A 218 -18.24 17.39 0.77
N TRP A 219 -18.79 16.19 0.93
CA TRP A 219 -19.58 15.52 -0.09
C TRP A 219 -20.88 16.28 -0.35
N GLY A 220 -21.50 16.83 0.69
CA GLY A 220 -22.65 17.73 0.56
C GLY A 220 -23.95 17.01 0.19
N VAL A 221 -23.98 15.68 0.27
CA VAL A 221 -25.19 14.87 0.05
C VAL A 221 -26.09 14.95 1.29
N PRO A 222 -27.33 15.47 1.19
CA PRO A 222 -28.16 15.71 2.36
C PRO A 222 -28.45 14.48 3.22
N THR A 223 -28.52 13.29 2.62
CA THR A 223 -28.74 12.02 3.36
C THR A 223 -27.61 11.68 4.35
N LEU A 224 -26.45 12.32 4.24
CA LEU A 224 -25.31 12.14 5.15
C LEU A 224 -25.33 13.11 6.34
N ILE A 225 -26.24 14.09 6.37
CA ILE A 225 -26.33 15.08 7.45
C ILE A 225 -26.49 14.41 8.82
N PRO A 226 -27.38 13.42 9.03
CA PRO A 226 -27.55 12.79 10.34
C PRO A 226 -26.25 12.12 10.81
N PHE A 227 -25.53 11.44 9.92
CA PHE A 227 -24.24 10.82 10.24
C PHE A 227 -23.19 11.84 10.65
N ALA A 228 -23.03 12.92 9.86
CA ALA A 228 -22.08 13.97 10.17
C ALA A 228 -22.35 14.62 11.53
N VAL A 229 -23.63 14.91 11.83
CA VAL A 229 -24.07 15.49 13.11
C VAL A 229 -23.81 14.54 14.27
N ALA A 230 -24.27 13.28 14.19
CA ALA A 230 -24.09 12.31 15.28
C ALA A 230 -22.59 12.09 15.58
N THR A 231 -21.77 12.00 14.54
CA THR A 231 -20.33 11.76 14.66
C THR A 231 -19.64 12.97 15.31
N ILE A 232 -19.90 14.19 14.85
CA ILE A 232 -19.25 15.38 15.39
C ILE A 232 -19.75 15.73 16.80
N ASP A 233 -21.02 15.46 17.11
CA ASP A 233 -21.57 15.67 18.44
C ASP A 233 -20.94 14.73 19.47
N LYS A 234 -20.72 13.46 19.12
CA LYS A 234 -19.97 12.51 19.97
C LYS A 234 -18.55 13.03 20.24
N LEU A 235 -17.84 13.47 19.20
CA LEU A 235 -16.48 14.02 19.34
C LEU A 235 -16.43 15.29 20.19
N VAL A 236 -17.38 16.21 20.04
CA VAL A 236 -17.46 17.43 20.86
C VAL A 236 -17.86 17.10 22.30
N HIS A 237 -18.67 16.07 22.53
CA HIS A 237 -19.00 15.63 23.88
C HIS A 237 -17.77 15.07 24.61
N GLU A 238 -16.98 14.22 23.94
CA GLU A 238 -15.78 13.60 24.51
C GLU A 238 -14.61 14.59 24.62
N TYR A 239 -14.50 15.54 23.68
CA TYR A 239 -13.40 16.51 23.60
C TYR A 239 -13.92 17.95 23.48
N PRO A 240 -14.58 18.50 24.51
CA PRO A 240 -15.33 19.76 24.43
C PRO A 240 -14.48 20.99 24.17
N SER A 241 -13.17 20.92 24.44
CA SER A 241 -12.22 22.03 24.26
C SER A 241 -11.44 21.96 22.94
N ASN A 242 -11.68 20.97 22.08
CA ASN A 242 -10.96 20.84 20.82
C ASN A 242 -11.48 21.88 19.79
N PRO A 243 -10.66 22.88 19.40
CA PRO A 243 -11.13 23.95 18.52
C PRO A 243 -11.48 23.47 17.11
N GLU A 244 -10.83 22.42 16.61
CA GLU A 244 -11.10 21.88 15.27
C GLU A 244 -12.47 21.18 15.24
N PHE A 245 -12.80 20.42 16.29
CA PHE A 245 -14.09 19.74 16.40
C PHE A 245 -15.24 20.75 16.52
N LEU A 246 -15.03 21.80 17.32
CA LEU A 246 -16.01 22.89 17.45
C LEU A 246 -16.19 23.67 16.15
N ASP A 247 -15.12 23.89 15.38
CA ASP A 247 -15.20 24.56 14.08
C ASP A 247 -15.93 23.72 13.04
N GLU A 248 -15.62 22.42 12.97
CA GLU A 248 -16.29 21.51 12.05
C GLU A 248 -17.77 21.31 12.40
N LYS A 249 -18.11 21.24 13.70
CA LYS A 249 -19.50 21.25 14.17
C LYS A 249 -20.28 22.46 13.65
N ARG A 250 -19.71 23.67 13.80
CA ARG A 250 -20.32 24.90 13.27
C ARG A 250 -20.57 24.83 11.76
N LYS A 251 -19.63 24.25 10.99
CA LYS A 251 -19.78 24.06 9.53
C LYS A 251 -20.87 23.04 9.19
N ILE A 252 -20.94 21.91 9.91
CA ILE A 252 -21.97 20.89 9.72
C ILE A 252 -23.36 21.46 10.05
N GLU A 253 -23.50 22.23 11.12
CA GLU A 253 -24.76 22.90 11.48
C GLU A 253 -25.20 23.95 10.45
N ALA A 254 -24.25 24.69 9.87
CA ALA A 254 -24.55 25.61 8.76
C ALA A 254 -25.03 24.84 7.52
N TRP A 255 -24.37 23.74 7.19
CA TRP A 255 -24.77 22.87 6.08
C TRP A 255 -26.17 22.26 6.29
N LYS A 256 -26.46 21.73 7.49
CA LYS A 256 -27.79 21.23 7.87
C LYS A 256 -28.88 22.29 7.67
N ARG A 257 -28.64 23.53 8.10
CA ARG A 257 -29.59 24.64 7.90
C ARG A 257 -29.82 24.98 6.43
N SER A 258 -28.79 24.88 5.60
CA SER A 258 -28.91 25.16 4.16
C SER A 258 -29.61 24.06 3.37
N ALA A 259 -29.58 22.80 3.83
CA ALA A 259 -30.10 21.66 3.10
C ALA A 259 -31.62 21.46 3.25
N GLY A 260 -32.25 22.07 4.26
CA GLY A 260 -33.67 21.87 4.58
C GLY A 260 -33.95 20.55 5.34
N PRO A 261 -35.21 20.09 5.40
CA PRO A 261 -35.57 18.85 6.08
C PRO A 261 -34.92 17.65 5.40
N VAL A 262 -34.25 16.80 6.17
CA VAL A 262 -33.62 15.56 5.70
C VAL A 262 -34.44 14.39 6.20
N ASP A 263 -34.73 13.42 5.32
CA ASP A 263 -35.33 12.15 5.72
C ASP A 263 -34.32 11.32 6.52
N GLU A 264 -34.58 11.14 7.82
CA GLU A 264 -33.73 10.40 8.75
C GLU A 264 -34.00 8.88 8.72
N SER A 265 -34.95 8.39 7.90
CA SER A 265 -35.32 6.97 7.84
C SER A 265 -34.15 6.07 7.48
N ALA A 266 -33.31 6.48 6.51
CA ALA A 266 -32.12 5.74 6.08
C ALA A 266 -31.01 5.73 7.16
N PHE A 267 -30.86 6.81 7.92
CA PHE A 267 -29.92 6.89 9.04
C PHE A 267 -30.34 5.96 10.18
N ASN A 268 -31.62 6.00 10.56
CA ASN A 268 -32.17 5.16 11.61
C ASN A 268 -32.09 3.67 11.26
N ALA A 269 -32.28 3.30 9.99
CA ALA A 269 -32.11 1.92 9.54
C ALA A 269 -30.66 1.42 9.61
N MET A 270 -29.69 2.27 9.26
CA MET A 270 -28.26 1.93 9.25
C MET A 270 -27.66 1.91 10.67
N MET A 271 -28.04 2.84 11.56
CA MET A 271 -27.59 2.84 12.96
C MET A 271 -28.15 1.66 13.77
N ASN A 272 -29.32 1.12 13.40
CA ASN A 272 -29.87 -0.09 14.01
C ASN A 272 -29.21 -1.39 13.49
N GLY A 273 -28.46 -1.32 12.39
CA GLY A 273 -27.72 -2.46 11.83
C GLY A 273 -26.22 -2.45 12.12
N LEU A 274 -25.67 -1.31 12.56
CA LEU A 274 -24.31 -1.14 13.03
C LEU A 274 -24.35 -1.02 14.55
N GLU A 275 -24.39 -2.15 15.25
CA GLU A 275 -23.98 -2.16 16.65
C GLU A 275 -22.51 -1.71 16.69
N LEU A 276 -22.30 -0.47 17.14
CA LEU A 276 -20.99 0.11 17.46
C LEU A 276 -20.43 -0.49 18.75
#